data_AF-A0A9D1MED4-F1
#
_entry.id   AF-A0A9D1MED4-F1
#
_cell.length_a   1.000
_cell.length_b   1.000
_cell.length_c   1.000
_cell.angle_alpha   90.00
_cell.angle_beta   90.00
_cell.angle_gamma   90.00
#
_symmetry.space_group_name_H-M   'P 1'
#
loop_
_entity.id
_entity.type
_entity.pdbx_description
1 polymer ?
#
loop_
_entity_poly.entity_id
_entity_poly.type
_entity_poly.pdbx_seq_one_letter_code
_entity_poly.pdbx_strand_id
1 'polypeptide(L)'
;MRIIDNLKEGLPVFDALSNEIRIKILELLLERHQMNMNEIAETLHMPKSTLTPHIKKLVQAELIGISLNSEKRGTQKICRLFEDKIILNIIPQLTEQKIYETELDAGQYSDCSIAPTCGLASREKVIGNGFDDPRFFHLPERFSASIIWFSKGYVEYTFANMLSPDDKPTEMQIFLEMCSEAPGVLSYFPSDIHFTLNGLHLGYWTSPGECFDRKGRYTPSWWFSNFPQYGIMKVITINETGTYLDGLFLSSVTIDRLELMQKGAITLRVEVPEDAKNVGGLTLFGINFGDYDSGIRIRTICNKKKG
;
A
#
# COMPACT_ATOMS: atom_id res chain seq x y z
N MET A 1 18.38 4.65 0.97
CA MET A 1 17.49 4.63 2.14
C MET A 1 18.21 4.00 3.32
N ARG A 2 18.25 4.64 4.49
CA ARG A 2 18.82 4.08 5.72
C ARG A 2 17.72 3.59 6.66
N ILE A 3 17.88 2.40 7.22
CA ILE A 3 16.97 1.83 8.22
C ILE A 3 17.71 1.76 9.56
N ILE A 4 17.03 2.15 10.63
CA ILE A 4 17.51 2.10 12.02
C ILE A 4 16.53 1.19 12.76
N ASP A 5 16.99 0.02 13.20
CA ASP A 5 16.10 -1.04 13.68
C ASP A 5 15.65 -0.88 15.13
N ASN A 6 16.31 0.00 15.88
CA ASN A 6 15.90 0.37 17.23
C ASN A 6 16.47 1.73 17.66
N LEU A 7 15.91 2.29 18.73
CA LEU A 7 16.32 3.60 19.26
C LEU A 7 17.80 3.69 19.64
N LYS A 8 18.44 2.59 20.06
CA LYS A 8 19.85 2.62 20.48
C LYS A 8 20.79 2.77 19.29
N GLU A 9 20.52 2.06 18.20
CA GLU A 9 21.27 2.19 16.94
C GLU A 9 21.13 3.58 16.32
N GLY A 10 20.00 4.26 16.57
CA GLY A 10 19.75 5.61 16.08
C GLY A 10 20.50 6.72 16.81
N LEU A 11 21.09 6.46 17.99
CA LEU A 11 21.72 7.49 18.82
C LEU A 11 22.76 8.35 18.07
N PRO A 12 23.68 7.81 17.25
CA PRO A 12 24.63 8.64 16.50
C PRO A 12 23.93 9.56 15.48
N VAL A 13 22.85 9.09 14.86
CA VAL A 13 22.04 9.87 13.92
C VAL A 13 21.27 10.95 14.66
N PHE A 14 20.64 10.63 15.79
CA PHE A 14 19.89 11.61 16.58
C PHE A 14 20.79 12.70 17.14
N ASP A 15 21.97 12.35 17.64
CA ASP A 15 22.97 13.30 18.10
C ASP A 15 23.53 14.16 16.95
N ALA A 16 23.60 13.63 15.73
CA ALA A 16 23.94 14.42 14.56
C ALA A 16 22.78 15.34 14.10
N LEU A 17 21.54 14.92 14.19
CA LEU A 17 20.37 15.72 13.77
C LEU A 17 19.89 16.72 14.84
N SER A 18 20.29 16.58 16.10
CA SER A 18 19.88 17.45 17.21
C SER A 18 20.45 18.88 17.17
N ASN A 19 21.05 19.32 16.07
CA ASN A 19 21.71 20.62 15.94
C ASN A 19 21.32 21.32 14.65
N GLU A 20 20.81 22.54 14.77
CA GLU A 20 20.26 23.32 13.67
C GLU A 20 21.26 23.58 12.53
N ILE A 21 22.55 23.79 12.84
CA ILE A 21 23.58 24.01 11.81
C ILE A 21 23.73 22.74 10.95
N ARG A 22 23.68 21.56 11.58
CA ARG A 22 23.78 20.27 10.87
C ARG A 22 22.54 20.00 10.02
N ILE A 23 21.35 20.38 10.50
CA ILE A 23 20.11 20.32 9.69
C ILE A 23 20.23 21.22 8.46
N LYS A 24 20.65 22.49 8.62
CA LYS A 24 20.83 23.41 7.49
C LYS A 24 21.82 22.90 6.45
N ILE A 25 22.91 22.26 6.87
CA ILE A 25 23.87 21.63 5.94
C ILE A 25 23.18 20.53 5.13
N LEU A 26 22.35 19.68 5.76
CA LEU A 26 21.63 18.61 5.07
C LEU A 26 20.58 19.15 4.10
N GLU A 27 19.83 20.19 4.48
CA GLU A 27 18.87 20.88 3.60
C GLU A 27 19.55 21.45 2.35
N LEU A 28 20.69 22.12 2.52
CA LEU A 28 21.48 22.63 1.38
C LEU A 28 21.95 21.50 0.44
N LEU A 29 22.37 20.36 1.00
CA LEU A 29 22.79 19.20 0.21
C LEU A 29 21.62 18.46 -0.43
N LEU A 30 20.41 18.51 0.16
CA LEU A 30 19.18 18.01 -0.46
C LEU A 30 18.79 18.86 -1.67
N GLU A 31 18.89 20.18 -1.57
CA GLU A 31 18.58 21.11 -2.66
C GLU A 31 19.59 21.05 -3.81
N ARG A 32 20.89 20.93 -3.50
CA ARG A 32 21.98 21.07 -4.49
C ARG A 32 22.69 19.77 -4.86
N HIS A 33 22.30 18.65 -4.25
CA HIS A 33 22.86 17.29 -4.39
C HIS A 33 24.33 17.12 -3.95
N GLN A 34 25.20 18.08 -4.24
CA GLN A 34 26.59 18.11 -3.79
C GLN A 34 27.09 19.55 -3.67
N MET A 35 27.93 19.83 -2.68
CA MET A 35 28.54 21.15 -2.50
C MET A 35 29.96 21.01 -1.97
N ASN A 36 30.86 21.90 -2.36
CA ASN A 36 32.19 21.95 -1.75
C ASN A 36 32.14 22.65 -0.38
N MET A 37 33.12 22.38 0.49
CA MET A 37 33.12 22.96 1.85
C MET A 37 33.18 24.50 1.87
N ASN A 38 33.69 25.15 0.82
CA ASN A 38 33.76 26.61 0.78
C ASN A 38 32.38 27.20 0.50
N GLU A 39 31.64 26.62 -0.43
CA GLU A 39 30.27 27.02 -0.75
C GLU A 39 29.34 26.87 0.45
N ILE A 40 29.47 25.76 1.19
CA ILE A 40 28.69 25.55 2.42
C ILE A 40 29.04 26.62 3.47
N ALA A 41 30.34 26.91 3.65
CA ALA A 41 30.80 27.92 4.61
C ALA A 41 30.30 29.34 4.25
N GLU A 42 30.34 29.70 2.96
CA GLU A 42 29.86 30.98 2.46
C GLU A 42 28.34 31.11 2.59
N THR A 43 27.59 30.07 2.22
CA THR A 43 26.12 30.05 2.29
C THR A 43 25.61 30.14 3.73
N LEU A 44 26.32 29.50 4.68
CA LEU A 44 25.98 29.55 6.11
C LEU A 44 26.63 30.72 6.85
N HIS A 45 27.36 31.59 6.15
CA HIS A 45 28.10 32.72 6.71
C HIS A 45 29.01 32.33 7.90
N MET A 46 29.73 31.22 7.76
CA MET A 46 30.48 30.58 8.85
C MET A 46 31.96 30.32 8.47
N PRO A 47 32.93 30.55 9.37
CA PRO A 47 34.32 30.16 9.14
C PRO A 47 34.48 28.65 8.97
N LYS A 48 35.37 28.21 8.06
CA LYS A 48 35.66 26.78 7.83
C LYS A 48 36.09 26.03 9.10
N SER A 49 36.79 26.70 10.00
CA SER A 49 37.19 26.15 11.30
C SER A 49 36.00 25.75 12.16
N THR A 50 34.87 26.47 12.04
CA THR A 50 33.62 26.20 12.76
C THR A 50 32.75 25.19 12.02
N LEU A 51 32.77 25.19 10.68
CA LEU A 51 32.04 24.21 9.85
C LEU A 51 32.61 22.78 9.96
N THR A 52 33.94 22.65 10.04
CA THR A 52 34.64 21.36 10.04
C THR A 52 34.13 20.36 11.09
N PRO A 53 33.94 20.71 12.39
CA PRO A 53 33.40 19.77 13.37
C PRO A 53 31.96 19.33 13.05
N HIS A 54 31.13 20.19 12.46
CA HIS A 54 29.77 19.84 12.05
C HIS A 54 29.78 18.81 10.91
N ILE A 55 30.61 19.03 9.90
CA ILE A 55 30.81 18.11 8.78
C ILE A 55 31.35 16.77 9.29
N LYS A 56 32.34 16.77 10.19
CA LYS A 56 32.87 15.52 10.78
C LYS A 56 31.80 14.70 11.49
N LYS A 57 30.94 15.35 12.27
CA LYS A 57 29.87 14.67 13.01
C LYS A 57 28.80 14.09 12.08
N LEU A 58 28.45 14.80 11.00
CA LEU A 58 27.55 14.28 9.95
C LEU A 58 28.16 13.10 9.18
N VAL A 59 29.47 13.10 8.92
CA VAL A 59 30.19 11.97 8.30
C VAL A 59 30.24 10.76 9.25
N GLN A 60 30.53 10.98 10.53
CA GLN A 60 30.56 9.92 11.55
C GLN A 60 29.19 9.26 11.73
N ALA A 61 28.13 10.06 11.60
CA ALA A 61 26.76 9.56 11.58
C ALA A 61 26.33 9.03 10.21
N GLU A 62 27.22 8.91 9.22
CA GLU A 62 26.93 8.40 7.87
C GLU A 62 25.77 9.09 7.16
N LEU A 63 25.54 10.37 7.45
CA LEU A 63 24.50 11.17 6.79
C LEU A 63 25.04 11.82 5.51
N ILE A 64 26.34 12.15 5.49
CA ILE A 64 27.01 12.73 4.34
C ILE A 64 28.32 11.99 4.02
N GLY A 65 28.67 11.93 2.74
CA GLY A 65 29.96 11.46 2.25
C GLY A 65 30.85 12.63 1.81
N ILE A 66 32.16 12.45 1.89
CA ILE A 66 33.15 13.40 1.34
C ILE A 66 33.94 12.71 0.24
N SER A 67 33.94 13.29 -0.96
CA SER A 67 34.86 12.94 -2.04
C SER A 67 35.93 14.02 -2.22
N LEU A 68 37.11 13.63 -2.71
CA LEU A 68 38.19 14.55 -3.07
C LEU A 68 38.18 14.72 -4.58
N ASN A 69 37.90 15.93 -5.06
CA ASN A 69 38.10 16.28 -6.47
C ASN A 69 39.39 17.08 -6.60
N SER A 70 40.30 16.59 -7.44
CA SER A 70 41.53 17.27 -7.82
C SER A 70 41.32 17.96 -9.16
N GLU A 71 40.83 19.20 -9.13
CA GLU A 71 40.88 20.10 -10.29
C GLU A 71 42.10 21.03 -10.21
N LYS A 72 42.43 21.70 -11.33
CA LYS A 72 43.70 22.41 -11.64
C LYS A 72 44.15 23.49 -10.64
N ARG A 73 43.41 23.76 -9.55
CA ARG A 73 43.80 24.59 -8.41
C ARG A 73 43.37 23.93 -7.08
N GLY A 74 44.14 22.93 -6.65
CA GLY A 74 44.08 22.37 -5.30
C GLY A 74 42.99 21.32 -5.06
N THR A 75 43.19 20.50 -4.02
CA THR A 75 42.28 19.42 -3.63
C THR A 75 41.04 19.99 -2.94
N GLN A 76 39.86 19.78 -3.51
CA GLN A 76 38.59 20.22 -2.92
C GLN A 76 37.84 19.03 -2.31
N LYS A 77 37.25 19.26 -1.12
CA LYS A 77 36.36 18.30 -0.45
C LYS A 77 34.92 18.61 -0.85
N ILE A 78 34.31 17.69 -1.58
CA ILE A 78 32.92 17.76 -1.99
C ILE A 78 32.10 16.93 -1.01
N CYS A 79 31.09 17.55 -0.41
CA CYS A 79 30.14 16.90 0.47
C CYS A 79 28.89 16.51 -0.34
N ARG A 80 28.42 15.28 -0.14
CA ARG A 80 27.18 14.76 -0.73
C ARG A 80 26.34 14.06 0.31
N LEU A 81 25.01 14.08 0.15
CA LEU A 81 24.13 13.26 0.99
C LEU A 81 24.28 11.78 0.61
N PHE A 82 24.31 10.88 1.58
CA PHE A 82 24.35 9.43 1.29
C PHE A 82 22.99 8.89 0.89
N GLU A 83 21.95 9.26 1.65
CA GLU A 83 20.60 8.74 1.49
C GLU A 83 19.58 9.84 1.79
N ASP A 84 18.48 9.88 1.02
CA ASP A 84 17.41 10.88 1.12
C ASP A 84 16.32 10.50 2.14
N LYS A 85 16.36 9.27 2.66
CA LYS A 85 15.35 8.71 3.58
C LYS A 85 16.01 7.98 4.74
N ILE A 86 15.51 8.26 5.95
CA ILE A 86 15.84 7.54 7.19
C ILE A 86 14.55 6.98 7.77
N ILE A 87 14.50 5.67 8.01
CA ILE A 87 13.38 4.96 8.64
C ILE A 87 13.82 4.52 10.03
N LEU A 88 13.02 4.84 11.06
CA LEU A 88 13.27 4.44 12.44
C LEU A 88 12.19 3.47 12.91
N ASN A 89 12.62 2.26 13.27
CA ASN A 89 11.78 1.26 13.90
C ASN A 89 11.81 1.49 15.43
N ILE A 90 10.72 2.01 15.98
CA ILE A 90 10.61 2.32 17.43
C ILE A 90 10.22 1.09 18.24
N ILE A 91 9.39 0.24 17.66
CA ILE A 91 9.01 -1.05 18.23
C ILE A 91 10.03 -2.05 17.70
N PRO A 92 10.91 -2.64 18.54
CA PRO A 92 11.66 -3.81 18.12
C PRO A 92 10.62 -4.83 17.67
N GLN A 93 10.76 -5.41 16.48
CA GLN A 93 9.92 -6.54 16.10
C GLN A 93 10.13 -7.64 17.15
N LEU A 94 9.28 -7.66 18.17
CA LEU A 94 9.17 -8.75 19.10
C LEU A 94 8.54 -9.88 18.30
N THR A 95 9.25 -11.00 18.29
CA THR A 95 8.97 -12.30 17.69
C THR A 95 9.34 -12.49 16.21
N GLU A 96 9.96 -13.65 15.97
CA GLU A 96 10.01 -14.40 14.71
C GLU A 96 8.56 -14.66 14.19
N GLN A 97 7.78 -13.61 13.98
CA GLN A 97 6.44 -13.74 13.45
C GLN A 97 6.56 -14.14 12.00
N LYS A 98 6.02 -15.32 11.69
CA LYS A 98 6.00 -15.81 10.33
C LYS A 98 4.86 -15.10 9.61
N ILE A 99 5.19 -14.44 8.52
CA ILE A 99 4.22 -13.71 7.71
C ILE A 99 4.04 -14.46 6.40
N TYR A 100 2.80 -14.74 6.07
CA TYR A 100 2.37 -15.23 4.78
C TYR A 100 1.66 -14.13 4.05
N GLU A 101 2.18 -13.70 2.90
CA GLU A 101 1.57 -12.66 2.07
C GLU A 101 1.39 -13.17 0.65
N THR A 102 0.22 -12.90 0.07
CA THR A 102 -0.14 -13.24 -1.30
C THR A 102 -1.05 -12.15 -1.86
N GLU A 103 -0.96 -11.93 -3.17
CA GLU A 103 -1.67 -10.87 -3.87
C GLU A 103 -2.22 -11.42 -5.19
N LEU A 104 -3.45 -11.02 -5.51
CA LEU A 104 -4.13 -11.29 -6.76
C LEU A 104 -4.59 -9.97 -7.38
N ASP A 105 -4.45 -9.82 -8.69
CA ASP A 105 -4.94 -8.62 -9.38
C ASP A 105 -6.49 -8.63 -9.50
N ALA A 106 -7.08 -7.48 -9.81
CA ALA A 106 -8.54 -7.27 -9.85
C ALA A 106 -9.27 -8.33 -10.69
N GLY A 107 -8.70 -8.71 -11.84
CA GLY A 107 -9.26 -9.72 -12.76
C GLY A 107 -9.01 -11.18 -12.41
N GLN A 108 -8.22 -11.47 -11.37
CA GLN A 108 -7.78 -12.82 -10.99
C GLN A 108 -8.74 -13.51 -10.01
N TYR A 109 -10.04 -13.22 -10.10
CA TYR A 109 -11.07 -13.94 -9.36
C TYR A 109 -11.24 -15.38 -9.87
N SER A 110 -11.67 -16.26 -8.96
CA SER A 110 -11.99 -17.67 -9.21
C SER A 110 -13.46 -17.90 -9.55
N ASP A 111 -14.37 -17.06 -9.02
CA ASP A 111 -15.80 -17.12 -9.30
C ASP A 111 -16.40 -15.71 -9.31
N CYS A 112 -17.52 -15.52 -10.02
CA CYS A 112 -18.22 -14.24 -10.06
C CYS A 112 -19.68 -14.39 -10.48
N SER A 113 -20.52 -13.46 -10.03
CA SER A 113 -21.87 -13.24 -10.54
C SER A 113 -22.04 -11.74 -10.73
N ILE A 114 -22.22 -11.30 -11.98
CA ILE A 114 -22.10 -9.89 -12.35
C ILE A 114 -23.38 -9.38 -13.00
N ALA A 115 -23.86 -8.22 -12.55
CA ALA A 115 -24.94 -7.49 -13.18
C ALA A 115 -24.43 -6.16 -13.78
N PRO A 116 -24.96 -5.73 -14.95
CA PRO A 116 -24.68 -4.41 -15.50
C PRO A 116 -25.25 -3.26 -14.64
N THR A 117 -24.71 -2.05 -14.69
CA THR A 117 -23.51 -1.63 -15.46
C THR A 117 -22.26 -2.36 -14.97
N CYS A 118 -21.38 -2.76 -15.89
CA CYS A 118 -20.21 -3.57 -15.56
C CYS A 118 -19.10 -3.53 -16.62
N GLY A 119 -17.87 -3.85 -16.22
CA GLY A 119 -16.77 -4.04 -17.14
C GLY A 119 -15.44 -4.32 -16.46
N LEU A 120 -14.40 -4.46 -17.28
CA LEU A 120 -13.05 -4.75 -16.84
C LEU A 120 -12.03 -4.19 -17.83
N ALA A 121 -10.87 -3.77 -17.34
CA ALA A 121 -9.79 -3.26 -18.19
C ALA A 121 -8.42 -3.67 -17.66
N SER A 122 -7.49 -3.93 -18.58
CA SER A 122 -6.06 -4.05 -18.28
C SER A 122 -5.41 -2.68 -18.25
N ARG A 123 -4.12 -2.62 -17.96
CA ARG A 123 -3.30 -1.41 -18.09
C ARG A 123 -3.36 -0.77 -19.49
N GLU A 124 -3.63 -1.53 -20.54
CA GLU A 124 -3.51 -1.09 -21.94
C GLU A 124 -4.86 -0.86 -22.64
N LYS A 125 -5.92 -1.58 -22.24
CA LYS A 125 -7.21 -1.53 -22.94
C LYS A 125 -8.37 -2.02 -22.09
N VAL A 126 -9.57 -1.65 -22.51
CA VAL A 126 -10.81 -2.33 -22.10
C VAL A 126 -10.77 -3.79 -22.58
N ILE A 127 -11.22 -4.72 -21.74
CA ILE A 127 -11.33 -6.14 -22.07
C ILE A 127 -12.76 -6.43 -22.54
N GLY A 128 -12.88 -7.07 -23.70
CA GLY A 128 -14.15 -7.27 -24.40
C GLY A 128 -14.34 -6.27 -25.56
N ASN A 129 -15.52 -6.30 -26.18
CA ASN A 129 -15.87 -5.45 -27.32
C ASN A 129 -16.75 -4.25 -26.92
N GLY A 130 -16.78 -3.90 -25.63
CA GLY A 130 -17.63 -2.84 -25.08
C GLY A 130 -17.72 -2.93 -23.55
N PHE A 131 -18.80 -2.39 -23.00
CA PHE A 131 -19.16 -2.44 -21.58
C PHE A 131 -20.49 -3.18 -21.39
N ASP A 132 -20.86 -3.42 -20.14
CA ASP A 132 -22.20 -3.88 -19.72
C ASP A 132 -22.60 -5.26 -20.23
N ASP A 133 -21.62 -6.09 -20.58
CA ASP A 133 -21.82 -7.50 -20.93
C ASP A 133 -21.13 -8.40 -19.89
N PRO A 134 -21.89 -9.06 -18.99
CA PRO A 134 -21.34 -9.95 -17.98
C PRO A 134 -20.51 -11.10 -18.55
N ARG A 135 -20.72 -11.47 -19.83
CA ARG A 135 -19.93 -12.52 -20.47
C ARG A 135 -18.45 -12.17 -20.58
N PHE A 136 -18.09 -10.88 -20.56
CA PHE A 136 -16.69 -10.44 -20.60
C PHE A 136 -15.90 -10.85 -19.34
N PHE A 137 -16.58 -11.08 -18.22
CA PHE A 137 -15.98 -11.61 -16.98
C PHE A 137 -15.59 -13.10 -17.08
N HIS A 138 -15.90 -13.76 -18.19
CA HIS A 138 -15.47 -15.14 -18.45
C HIS A 138 -14.42 -15.24 -19.56
N LEU A 139 -14.01 -14.12 -20.17
CA LEU A 139 -12.95 -14.11 -21.17
C LEU A 139 -11.60 -14.47 -20.54
N PRO A 140 -10.72 -15.26 -21.22
CA PRO A 140 -9.38 -15.54 -20.72
C PRO A 140 -8.56 -14.27 -20.43
N GLU A 141 -8.76 -13.22 -21.22
CA GLU A 141 -8.10 -11.92 -21.05
C GLU A 141 -8.41 -11.25 -19.71
N ARG A 142 -9.46 -11.67 -18.99
CA ARG A 142 -9.80 -11.13 -17.67
C ARG A 142 -8.64 -11.22 -16.69
N PHE A 143 -7.74 -12.21 -16.81
CA PHE A 143 -6.61 -12.38 -15.89
C PHE A 143 -5.60 -11.23 -15.95
N SER A 144 -5.62 -10.40 -17.00
CA SER A 144 -4.84 -9.17 -17.09
C SER A 144 -5.63 -7.92 -16.70
N ALA A 145 -6.87 -8.05 -16.20
CA ALA A 145 -7.64 -6.91 -15.74
C ALA A 145 -7.07 -6.39 -14.41
N SER A 146 -6.85 -5.09 -14.39
CA SER A 146 -6.32 -4.32 -13.26
C SER A 146 -7.37 -3.37 -12.68
N ILE A 147 -8.53 -3.27 -13.32
CA ILE A 147 -9.73 -2.64 -12.77
C ILE A 147 -10.94 -3.46 -13.21
N ILE A 148 -11.88 -3.68 -12.29
CA ILE A 148 -13.16 -4.30 -12.58
C ILE A 148 -14.27 -3.51 -11.90
N TRP A 149 -15.46 -3.48 -12.50
CA TRP A 149 -16.61 -2.80 -11.92
C TRP A 149 -17.93 -3.49 -12.27
N PHE A 150 -18.90 -3.40 -11.37
CA PHE A 150 -20.25 -3.94 -11.56
C PHE A 150 -21.27 -3.30 -10.62
N SER A 151 -22.56 -3.30 -10.98
CA SER A 151 -23.63 -2.65 -10.21
C SER A 151 -24.13 -3.46 -9.02
N LYS A 152 -24.20 -4.80 -9.15
CA LYS A 152 -24.55 -5.75 -8.09
C LYS A 152 -24.03 -7.15 -8.40
N GLY A 153 -23.97 -7.98 -7.36
CA GLY A 153 -23.44 -9.34 -7.42
C GLY A 153 -22.11 -9.46 -6.67
N TYR A 154 -21.20 -10.32 -7.12
CA TYR A 154 -19.96 -10.57 -6.39
C TYR A 154 -18.80 -10.98 -7.30
N VAL A 155 -17.59 -10.81 -6.76
CA VAL A 155 -16.37 -11.51 -7.18
C VAL A 155 -15.77 -12.25 -6.00
N GLU A 156 -15.28 -13.46 -6.26
CA GLU A 156 -14.64 -14.32 -5.26
C GLU A 156 -13.20 -14.64 -5.69
N TYR A 157 -12.26 -14.40 -4.78
CA TYR A 157 -10.84 -14.65 -4.94
C TYR A 157 -10.44 -15.86 -4.10
N THR A 158 -9.71 -16.80 -4.69
CA THR A 158 -9.18 -17.97 -4.00
C THR A 158 -7.67 -17.86 -3.87
N PHE A 159 -7.19 -17.81 -2.64
CA PHE A 159 -5.77 -17.76 -2.30
C PHE A 159 -5.31 -19.12 -1.78
N ALA A 160 -4.08 -19.52 -2.13
CA ALA A 160 -3.48 -20.71 -1.56
C ALA A 160 -3.20 -20.49 -0.06
N ASN A 161 -3.64 -21.42 0.79
CA ASN A 161 -3.32 -21.37 2.20
C ASN A 161 -1.99 -22.10 2.47
N MET A 162 -0.93 -21.32 2.68
CA MET A 162 0.44 -21.84 2.82
C MET A 162 0.87 -22.04 4.28
N LEU A 163 -0.06 -21.98 5.24
CA LEU A 163 0.21 -22.21 6.65
C LEU A 163 0.79 -23.62 6.88
N SER A 164 1.88 -23.68 7.64
CA SER A 164 2.47 -24.93 8.10
C SER A 164 1.74 -25.45 9.34
N PRO A 165 1.74 -26.77 9.62
CA PRO A 165 1.09 -27.35 10.80
C PRO A 165 1.52 -26.74 12.16
N ASP A 166 2.74 -26.23 12.24
CA ASP A 166 3.33 -25.61 13.44
C ASP A 166 2.98 -24.12 13.61
N ASP A 167 2.32 -23.52 12.62
CA ASP A 167 1.91 -22.13 12.68
C ASP A 167 0.68 -21.97 13.58
N LYS A 168 0.65 -20.85 14.32
CA LYS A 168 -0.56 -20.37 15.00
C LYS A 168 -0.91 -18.99 14.42
N PRO A 169 -1.89 -18.90 13.50
CA PRO A 169 -2.39 -17.62 13.02
C PRO A 169 -2.92 -16.77 14.17
N THR A 170 -2.51 -15.51 14.23
CA THR A 170 -2.96 -14.55 15.25
C THR A 170 -3.71 -13.38 14.65
N GLU A 171 -3.38 -13.03 13.40
CA GLU A 171 -4.05 -11.97 12.66
C GLU A 171 -4.04 -12.24 11.16
N MET A 172 -5.13 -11.92 10.48
CA MET A 172 -5.23 -11.84 9.04
C MET A 172 -5.61 -10.41 8.64
N GLN A 173 -4.92 -9.85 7.66
CA GLN A 173 -5.17 -8.53 7.10
C GLN A 173 -5.49 -8.68 5.61
N ILE A 174 -6.56 -8.02 5.16
CA ILE A 174 -6.98 -7.99 3.76
C ILE A 174 -6.92 -6.54 3.29
N PHE A 175 -6.21 -6.30 2.19
CA PHE A 175 -6.02 -4.99 1.58
C PHE A 175 -6.67 -4.97 0.21
N LEU A 176 -7.46 -3.95 -0.06
CA LEU A 176 -8.09 -3.72 -1.35
C LEU A 176 -8.44 -2.24 -1.54
N GLU A 177 -8.19 -1.72 -2.73
CA GLU A 177 -8.62 -0.39 -3.14
C GLU A 177 -9.96 -0.48 -3.87
N MET A 178 -10.98 0.23 -3.37
CA MET A 178 -12.34 0.18 -3.94
C MET A 178 -13.16 1.45 -3.74
N CYS A 179 -14.14 1.65 -4.60
CA CYS A 179 -15.22 2.63 -4.43
C CYS A 179 -16.54 2.07 -4.98
N SER A 180 -17.63 2.82 -4.87
CA SER A 180 -18.89 2.50 -5.54
C SER A 180 -18.76 2.60 -7.07
N GLU A 181 -19.78 2.17 -7.80
CA GLU A 181 -19.91 2.33 -9.25
C GLU A 181 -21.27 2.97 -9.54
N ALA A 182 -21.27 4.15 -10.16
CA ALA A 182 -22.51 4.82 -10.51
C ALA A 182 -22.78 4.72 -12.01
N PRO A 183 -24.05 4.64 -12.43
CA PRO A 183 -24.40 4.85 -13.83
C PRO A 183 -24.01 6.27 -14.26
N GLY A 184 -22.93 6.39 -15.03
CA GLY A 184 -22.41 7.68 -15.49
C GLY A 184 -21.39 8.28 -14.52
N VAL A 185 -21.70 9.44 -13.93
CA VAL A 185 -20.79 10.18 -13.04
C VAL A 185 -21.58 10.77 -11.89
N LEU A 186 -21.53 10.15 -10.71
CA LEU A 186 -22.22 10.64 -9.51
C LEU A 186 -21.30 10.62 -8.30
N SER A 187 -20.96 11.81 -7.78
CA SER A 187 -20.09 11.96 -6.61
C SER A 187 -20.69 11.38 -5.32
N TYR A 188 -22.02 11.25 -5.25
CA TYR A 188 -22.72 10.62 -4.14
C TYR A 188 -23.61 9.50 -4.68
N PHE A 189 -23.14 8.26 -4.50
CA PHE A 189 -23.83 7.07 -4.95
C PHE A 189 -23.46 5.91 -4.02
N PRO A 190 -24.05 5.87 -2.81
CA PRO A 190 -23.56 4.98 -1.77
C PRO A 190 -23.75 3.52 -2.14
N SER A 191 -22.83 2.67 -1.70
CA SER A 191 -22.89 1.23 -1.91
C SER A 191 -22.46 0.48 -0.67
N ASP A 192 -23.31 -0.44 -0.20
CA ASP A 192 -22.99 -1.35 0.89
C ASP A 192 -22.23 -2.55 0.31
N ILE A 193 -20.90 -2.52 0.46
CA ILE A 193 -19.99 -3.55 -0.04
C ILE A 193 -19.71 -4.55 1.08
N HIS A 194 -20.19 -5.77 0.92
CA HIS A 194 -20.10 -6.85 1.89
C HIS A 194 -18.85 -7.69 1.68
N PHE A 195 -18.28 -8.19 2.78
CA PHE A 195 -17.11 -9.06 2.79
C PHE A 195 -17.45 -10.39 3.42
N THR A 196 -17.09 -11.47 2.74
CA THR A 196 -17.25 -12.83 3.23
C THR A 196 -15.94 -13.58 3.05
N LEU A 197 -15.42 -14.18 4.12
CA LEU A 197 -14.16 -14.92 4.10
C LEU A 197 -14.39 -16.36 4.56
N ASN A 198 -13.97 -17.33 3.76
CA ASN A 198 -14.17 -18.76 4.03
C ASN A 198 -15.64 -19.14 4.31
N GLY A 199 -16.59 -18.40 3.70
CA GLY A 199 -18.04 -18.56 3.92
C GLY A 199 -18.58 -17.83 5.16
N LEU A 200 -17.74 -17.14 5.93
CA LEU A 200 -18.16 -16.34 7.08
C LEU A 200 -18.31 -14.87 6.69
N HIS A 201 -19.51 -14.33 6.86
CA HIS A 201 -19.77 -12.92 6.65
C HIS A 201 -19.06 -12.08 7.72
N LEU A 202 -18.17 -11.19 7.27
CA LEU A 202 -17.33 -10.34 8.12
C LEU A 202 -18.02 -9.01 8.48
N GLY A 203 -18.94 -8.56 7.64
CA GLY A 203 -19.60 -7.25 7.70
C GLY A 203 -19.54 -6.54 6.35
N TYR A 204 -19.85 -5.25 6.34
CA TYR A 204 -19.86 -4.43 5.12
C TYR A 204 -19.31 -3.03 5.34
N TRP A 205 -18.89 -2.39 4.26
CA TRP A 205 -18.52 -0.99 4.21
C TRP A 205 -19.46 -0.22 3.29
N THR A 206 -20.06 0.87 3.77
CA THR A 206 -20.78 1.79 2.89
C THR A 206 -19.79 2.76 2.23
N SER A 207 -19.50 2.53 0.96
CA SER A 207 -18.79 3.51 0.13
C SER A 207 -19.65 4.77 -0.05
N PRO A 208 -19.09 5.99 -0.01
CA PRO A 208 -19.87 7.22 -0.16
C PRO A 208 -20.25 7.52 -1.62
N GLY A 209 -19.47 7.07 -2.60
CA GLY A 209 -19.61 7.45 -4.00
C GLY A 209 -18.36 7.15 -4.81
N GLU A 210 -18.40 7.53 -6.09
CA GLU A 210 -17.31 7.29 -7.03
C GLU A 210 -16.13 8.24 -6.81
N CYS A 211 -14.93 7.76 -7.12
CA CYS A 211 -13.67 8.47 -6.94
C CYS A 211 -13.06 8.86 -8.30
N PHE A 212 -13.60 9.92 -8.91
CA PHE A 212 -13.21 10.41 -10.26
C PHE A 212 -12.78 11.88 -10.32
N ASP A 213 -12.86 12.62 -9.20
CA ASP A 213 -12.62 14.06 -9.10
C ASP A 213 -11.17 14.48 -9.41
N ARG A 214 -10.24 13.52 -9.39
CA ARG A 214 -8.88 13.68 -9.87
C ARG A 214 -8.39 12.39 -10.51
N LYS A 215 -7.29 12.48 -11.24
CA LYS A 215 -6.60 11.30 -11.77
C LYS A 215 -5.98 10.47 -10.64
N GLY A 216 -6.12 9.15 -10.71
CA GLY A 216 -5.42 8.21 -9.85
C GLY A 216 -3.92 8.18 -10.17
N ARG A 217 -3.10 7.91 -9.16
CA ARG A 217 -1.64 7.93 -9.29
C ARG A 217 -1.10 6.96 -10.35
N TYR A 218 -1.68 5.77 -10.43
CA TYR A 218 -1.25 4.68 -11.32
C TYR A 218 -2.18 4.51 -12.52
N THR A 219 -3.40 5.07 -12.46
CA THR A 219 -4.40 4.99 -13.52
C THR A 219 -3.85 5.45 -14.89
N PRO A 220 -3.95 4.59 -15.95
CA PRO A 220 -3.37 4.86 -17.25
C PRO A 220 -3.89 6.13 -17.91
N SER A 221 -3.08 6.76 -18.75
CA SER A 221 -3.46 8.01 -19.45
C SER A 221 -4.57 7.85 -20.48
N TRP A 222 -4.79 6.65 -21.02
CA TRP A 222 -5.87 6.39 -21.97
C TRP A 222 -7.21 6.17 -21.27
N TRP A 223 -7.21 5.94 -19.95
CA TRP A 223 -8.43 5.67 -19.18
C TRP A 223 -9.39 6.85 -19.23
N PHE A 224 -10.68 6.56 -19.33
CA PHE A 224 -11.72 7.57 -19.48
C PHE A 224 -11.81 8.41 -18.21
N SER A 225 -11.72 9.74 -18.32
CA SER A 225 -11.74 10.65 -17.17
C SER A 225 -13.05 10.67 -16.41
N ASN A 226 -14.14 10.21 -17.05
CA ASN A 226 -15.47 10.10 -16.47
C ASN A 226 -15.75 8.72 -15.86
N PHE A 227 -14.75 7.85 -15.74
CA PHE A 227 -14.82 6.61 -14.99
C PHE A 227 -14.07 6.79 -13.66
N PRO A 228 -14.34 5.94 -12.65
CA PRO A 228 -13.55 5.91 -11.42
C PRO A 228 -12.04 5.88 -11.72
N GLN A 229 -11.33 6.82 -11.11
CA GLN A 229 -9.91 7.05 -11.32
C GLN A 229 -9.06 6.45 -10.21
N TYR A 230 -9.61 6.32 -9.00
CA TYR A 230 -8.97 5.72 -7.83
C TYR A 230 -10.05 5.16 -6.90
N GLY A 231 -9.66 4.52 -5.81
CA GLY A 231 -10.55 4.06 -4.76
C GLY A 231 -10.03 4.44 -3.39
N ILE A 232 -10.74 3.98 -2.37
CA ILE A 232 -10.32 4.11 -0.98
C ILE A 232 -9.68 2.79 -0.59
N MET A 233 -8.41 2.82 -0.16
CA MET A 233 -7.75 1.66 0.41
C MET A 233 -8.44 1.27 1.70
N LYS A 234 -8.93 0.03 1.77
CA LYS A 234 -9.56 -0.54 2.95
C LYS A 234 -8.67 -1.64 3.50
N VAL A 235 -8.60 -1.70 4.83
CA VAL A 235 -7.89 -2.76 5.54
C VAL A 235 -8.86 -3.47 6.46
N ILE A 236 -9.14 -4.74 6.16
CA ILE A 236 -9.93 -5.61 7.02
C ILE A 236 -8.96 -6.43 7.87
N THR A 237 -9.01 -6.27 9.19
CA THR A 237 -8.18 -7.00 10.14
C THR A 237 -9.03 -7.97 10.94
N ILE A 238 -8.66 -9.25 10.94
CA ILE A 238 -9.34 -10.33 11.66
C ILE A 238 -8.34 -10.93 12.64
N ASN A 239 -8.58 -10.80 13.94
CA ASN A 239 -7.67 -11.29 14.98
C ASN A 239 -8.40 -12.08 16.06
N GLU A 240 -7.73 -12.36 17.18
CA GLU A 240 -8.30 -13.12 18.31
C GLU A 240 -9.51 -12.42 18.96
N THR A 241 -9.69 -11.11 18.77
CA THR A 241 -10.74 -10.30 19.41
C THR A 241 -11.94 -9.97 18.52
N GLY A 242 -11.77 -10.02 17.20
CA GLY A 242 -12.85 -9.75 16.25
C GLY A 242 -12.34 -9.35 14.88
N THR A 243 -13.27 -8.82 14.07
CA THR A 243 -13.01 -8.27 12.75
C THR A 243 -13.18 -6.75 12.79
N TYR A 244 -12.26 -6.04 12.13
CA TYR A 244 -12.17 -4.59 12.12
C TYR A 244 -11.98 -4.09 10.69
N LEU A 245 -12.60 -2.97 10.36
CA LEU A 245 -12.39 -2.24 9.11
C LEU A 245 -11.70 -0.92 9.43
N ASP A 246 -10.48 -0.73 8.94
CA ASP A 246 -9.63 0.44 9.23
C ASP A 246 -9.49 0.72 10.74
N GLY A 247 -9.43 -0.34 11.54
CA GLY A 247 -9.32 -0.27 13.01
C GLY A 247 -10.65 -0.08 13.75
N LEU A 248 -11.77 0.12 13.06
CA LEU A 248 -13.10 0.19 13.65
C LEU A 248 -13.75 -1.19 13.71
N PHE A 249 -14.36 -1.55 14.84
CA PHE A 249 -15.01 -2.84 15.01
C PHE A 249 -16.11 -3.05 13.96
N LEU A 250 -16.04 -4.18 13.25
CA LEU A 250 -16.96 -4.55 12.19
C LEU A 250 -17.86 -5.72 12.61
N SER A 251 -17.28 -6.78 13.16
CA SER A 251 -18.03 -7.93 13.67
C SER A 251 -17.24 -8.77 14.69
N SER A 252 -17.93 -9.70 15.35
CA SER A 252 -17.33 -10.65 16.31
C SER A 252 -16.70 -11.88 15.66
N VAL A 253 -16.55 -11.92 14.33
CA VAL A 253 -15.81 -13.01 13.67
C VAL A 253 -14.33 -12.89 14.03
N THR A 254 -13.77 -13.94 14.61
CA THR A 254 -12.37 -14.01 15.02
C THR A 254 -11.57 -14.91 14.06
N ILE A 255 -10.25 -14.80 14.13
CA ILE A 255 -9.35 -15.61 13.28
C ILE A 255 -9.53 -17.12 13.51
N ASP A 256 -9.84 -17.54 14.73
CA ASP A 256 -10.09 -18.96 15.06
C ASP A 256 -11.31 -19.51 14.31
N ARG A 257 -12.36 -18.69 14.12
CA ARG A 257 -13.57 -19.09 13.39
C ARG A 257 -13.31 -19.32 11.90
N LEU A 258 -12.25 -18.75 11.34
CA LEU A 258 -11.88 -18.95 9.93
C LEU A 258 -11.35 -20.36 9.65
N GLU A 259 -10.99 -21.10 10.70
CA GLU A 259 -10.49 -22.48 10.63
C GLU A 259 -9.32 -22.65 9.65
N LEU A 260 -8.42 -21.66 9.59
CA LEU A 260 -7.34 -21.60 8.58
C LEU A 260 -6.46 -22.86 8.58
N MET A 261 -6.19 -23.47 9.73
CA MET A 261 -5.36 -24.68 9.80
C MET A 261 -6.01 -25.92 9.17
N GLN A 262 -7.32 -25.89 8.89
CA GLN A 262 -8.09 -27.01 8.33
C GLN A 262 -8.37 -26.85 6.83
N LYS A 263 -7.98 -25.72 6.22
CA LYS A 263 -8.34 -25.37 4.84
C LYS A 263 -7.10 -25.26 3.96
N GLY A 264 -7.12 -25.86 2.77
CA GLY A 264 -6.04 -25.73 1.78
C GLY A 264 -6.08 -24.42 0.98
N ALA A 265 -7.19 -23.69 1.03
CA ALA A 265 -7.39 -22.42 0.35
C ALA A 265 -8.18 -21.44 1.23
N ILE A 266 -7.99 -20.15 0.97
CA ILE A 266 -8.72 -19.05 1.59
C ILE A 266 -9.57 -18.41 0.49
N THR A 267 -10.90 -18.35 0.70
CA THR A 267 -11.81 -17.70 -0.26
C THR A 267 -12.30 -16.37 0.29
N LEU A 268 -12.05 -15.29 -0.45
CA LEU A 268 -12.55 -13.95 -0.15
C LEU A 268 -13.59 -13.57 -1.20
N ARG A 269 -14.82 -13.32 -0.77
CA ARG A 269 -15.87 -12.76 -1.59
C ARG A 269 -16.10 -11.29 -1.23
N VAL A 270 -16.12 -10.45 -2.25
CA VAL A 270 -16.52 -9.04 -2.17
C VAL A 270 -17.79 -8.89 -2.98
N GLU A 271 -18.86 -8.44 -2.35
CA GLU A 271 -20.21 -8.47 -2.93
C GLU A 271 -20.99 -7.19 -2.67
N VAL A 272 -21.91 -6.89 -3.58
CA VAL A 272 -22.95 -5.87 -3.43
C VAL A 272 -24.29 -6.62 -3.52
N PRO A 273 -24.90 -6.97 -2.37
CA PRO A 273 -26.15 -7.71 -2.35
C PRO A 273 -27.30 -6.92 -2.98
N GLU A 274 -28.20 -7.62 -3.67
CA GLU A 274 -29.38 -6.99 -4.30
C GLU A 274 -30.38 -6.44 -3.27
N ASP A 275 -30.39 -7.02 -2.07
CA ASP A 275 -31.25 -6.63 -0.94
C ASP A 275 -30.56 -5.68 0.05
N ALA A 276 -29.35 -5.22 -0.25
CA ALA A 276 -28.67 -4.21 0.56
C ALA A 276 -29.42 -2.87 0.55
N LYS A 277 -29.23 -2.06 1.59
CA LYS A 277 -29.89 -0.76 1.68
C LYS A 277 -29.40 0.18 0.58
N ASN A 278 -28.10 0.17 0.30
CA ASN A 278 -27.48 0.94 -0.77
C ASN A 278 -26.86 0.00 -1.80
N VAL A 279 -27.46 -0.11 -2.99
CA VAL A 279 -27.00 -0.96 -4.10
C VAL A 279 -26.32 -0.09 -5.15
N GLY A 280 -25.16 0.47 -4.78
CA GLY A 280 -24.44 1.46 -5.59
C GLY A 280 -23.22 0.89 -6.31
N GLY A 281 -23.20 -0.42 -6.58
CA GLY A 281 -22.09 -1.05 -7.30
C GLY A 281 -20.75 -1.08 -6.57
N LEU A 282 -19.77 -1.64 -7.26
CA LEU A 282 -18.41 -1.83 -6.78
C LEU A 282 -17.46 -1.60 -7.94
N THR A 283 -16.43 -0.79 -7.72
CA THR A 283 -15.21 -0.77 -8.52
C THR A 283 -14.05 -1.26 -7.65
N LEU A 284 -13.33 -2.27 -8.12
CA LEU A 284 -12.09 -2.76 -7.51
C LEU A 284 -10.90 -2.36 -8.38
N PHE A 285 -9.89 -1.77 -7.74
CA PHE A 285 -8.63 -1.38 -8.36
C PHE A 285 -7.55 -2.39 -7.99
N GLY A 286 -6.68 -2.65 -8.95
CA GLY A 286 -5.53 -3.51 -8.81
C GLY A 286 -4.27 -2.89 -9.40
N ILE A 287 -3.30 -3.71 -9.74
CA ILE A 287 -1.94 -3.27 -10.10
C ILE A 287 -1.99 -2.41 -11.37
N ASN A 288 -1.31 -1.26 -11.40
CA ASN A 288 -1.39 -0.25 -12.47
C ASN A 288 -2.70 0.56 -12.57
N PHE A 289 -3.60 0.50 -11.58
CA PHE A 289 -4.81 1.32 -11.52
C PHE A 289 -5.01 1.89 -10.11
N GLY A 290 -5.66 3.04 -10.03
CA GLY A 290 -5.94 3.71 -8.76
C GLY A 290 -4.75 4.45 -8.16
N ASP A 291 -4.74 4.58 -6.84
CA ASP A 291 -3.69 5.29 -6.10
C ASP A 291 -2.62 4.39 -5.51
N TYR A 292 -2.86 3.08 -5.51
CA TYR A 292 -1.96 2.08 -4.98
C TYR A 292 -1.61 1.07 -6.07
N ASP A 293 -0.32 0.85 -6.30
CA ASP A 293 0.15 -0.18 -7.23
C ASP A 293 0.12 -1.56 -6.54
N SER A 294 -1.09 -2.02 -6.22
CA SER A 294 -1.35 -3.24 -5.45
C SER A 294 -2.71 -3.81 -5.84
N GLY A 295 -2.79 -5.14 -5.91
CA GLY A 295 -4.02 -5.88 -6.08
C GLY A 295 -4.77 -6.11 -4.76
N ILE A 296 -5.56 -7.18 -4.74
CA ILE A 296 -6.19 -7.70 -3.53
C ILE A 296 -5.16 -8.54 -2.80
N ARG A 297 -4.75 -8.09 -1.62
CA ARG A 297 -3.66 -8.70 -0.86
C ARG A 297 -4.15 -9.26 0.46
N ILE A 298 -3.75 -10.49 0.77
CA ILE A 298 -3.97 -11.12 2.07
C ILE A 298 -2.62 -11.31 2.75
N ARG A 299 -2.54 -10.87 4.01
CA ARG A 299 -1.43 -11.12 4.91
C ARG A 299 -1.90 -11.88 6.13
N THR A 300 -1.27 -13.00 6.45
CA THR A 300 -1.51 -13.74 7.69
C THR A 300 -0.26 -13.69 8.57
N ILE A 301 -0.42 -13.21 9.79
CA ILE A 301 0.62 -13.12 10.81
C ILE A 301 0.45 -14.31 11.75
N CYS A 302 1.54 -15.05 11.95
CA CYS A 302 1.56 -16.25 12.79
C CYS A 302 2.63 -16.15 13.86
N ASN A 303 2.31 -16.69 15.03
CA ASN A 303 3.31 -17.04 16.04
C ASN A 303 3.73 -18.51 15.83
N LYS A 304 4.99 -18.85 16.15
CA LYS A 304 5.39 -20.26 16.31
C LYS A 304 4.63 -20.85 17.49
N LYS A 305 4.04 -22.05 17.32
CA LYS A 305 3.58 -22.84 18.47
C LYS A 305 4.77 -23.07 19.41
N LYS A 306 4.67 -22.62 20.66
CA LYS A 306 5.57 -23.09 21.71
C LYS A 306 5.21 -24.55 21.96
N GLY A 307 6.14 -25.45 21.66
CA GLY A 307 6.04 -26.88 22.00
C GLY A 307 5.96 -27.11 23.50
#